data_AF-A0A7C3J0F2-F1
#
_entry.id   AF-A0A7C3J0F2-F1
#
_cell.length_a   1.000
_cell.length_b   1.000
_cell.length_c   1.000
_cell.angle_alpha   90.00
_cell.angle_beta   90.00
_cell.angle_gamma   90.00
#
_symmetry.space_group_name_H-M   'P 1'
#
loop_
_entity.id
_entity.type
_entity.pdbx_description
1 polymer ?
#
loop_
_entity_poly.entity_id
_entity_poly.type
_entity_poly.pdbx_seq_one_letter_code
_entity_poly.pdbx_strand_id
1 'polypeptide(L)'
;MADANIERWKAEFTKTDDFKTEEFADGKIKFVLISGTYKKKPFPMSQDFTETPDYMTVAAIVPSSNGPYFFKAVGPKKTIENDLPNFRAFLASYKKIE
;
A
#
# COMPACT_ATOMS: atom_id res chain seq x y z
N MET A 1 -4.67 -12.19 -9.08
CA MET A 1 -3.34 -11.97 -8.44
C MET A 1 -3.26 -10.64 -7.70
N ALA A 2 -3.67 -9.52 -8.29
CA ALA A 2 -3.70 -8.22 -7.60
C ALA A 2 -4.56 -8.23 -6.33
N ASP A 3 -5.74 -8.85 -6.39
CA ASP A 3 -6.70 -8.83 -5.28
C ASP A 3 -6.20 -9.62 -4.06
N ALA A 4 -5.48 -10.73 -4.26
CA ALA A 4 -4.90 -11.50 -3.15
C ALA A 4 -3.85 -10.69 -2.36
N ASN A 5 -3.10 -9.81 -3.02
CA ASN A 5 -2.15 -8.91 -2.35
C ASN A 5 -2.88 -7.81 -1.57
N ILE A 6 -3.96 -7.26 -2.12
CA ILE A 6 -4.78 -6.23 -1.47
C ILE A 6 -5.43 -6.78 -0.21
N GLU A 7 -6.01 -7.97 -0.27
CA GLU A 7 -6.60 -8.62 0.91
C GLU A 7 -5.54 -8.91 1.98
N ARG A 8 -4.32 -9.31 1.58
CA ARG A 8 -3.20 -9.46 2.52
C ARG A 8 -2.86 -8.14 3.21
N TRP A 9 -2.80 -7.03 2.48
CA TRP A 9 -2.50 -5.72 3.08
C TRP A 9 -3.62 -5.22 3.99
N LYS A 10 -4.89 -5.47 3.65
CA LYS A 10 -6.03 -5.20 4.55
C LYS A 10 -5.93 -6.01 5.84
N ALA A 11 -5.54 -7.28 5.75
CA ALA A 11 -5.40 -8.18 6.90
C ALA A 11 -4.28 -7.76 7.88
N GLU A 12 -3.40 -6.83 7.49
CA GLU A 12 -2.42 -6.21 8.40
C GLU A 12 -3.05 -5.20 9.36
N PHE A 13 -4.34 -4.90 9.24
CA PHE A 13 -5.08 -4.06 10.16
C PHE A 13 -6.01 -4.93 11.02
N THR A 14 -6.14 -4.61 12.31
CA THR A 14 -7.21 -5.19 13.16
C THR A 14 -8.55 -4.51 12.91
N LYS A 15 -8.51 -3.24 12.52
CA LYS A 15 -9.65 -2.44 12.11
C LYS A 15 -9.26 -1.55 10.93
N THR A 16 -10.07 -1.56 9.88
CA THR A 16 -9.93 -0.63 8.75
C THR A 16 -10.93 0.49 8.93
N ASP A 17 -10.44 1.74 8.94
CA ASP A 17 -11.27 2.94 9.02
C ASP A 17 -11.59 3.51 7.63
N ASP A 18 -10.62 3.48 6.71
CA ASP A 18 -10.81 3.90 5.31
C ASP A 18 -10.04 2.98 4.36
N PHE A 19 -10.63 2.72 3.20
CA PHE A 19 -10.04 1.92 2.13
C PHE A 19 -10.37 2.55 0.77
N LYS A 20 -9.34 2.93 0.03
CA LYS A 20 -9.46 3.55 -1.29
C LYS A 20 -8.58 2.85 -2.30
N THR A 21 -9.02 2.84 -3.54
CA THR A 21 -8.27 2.35 -4.68
C THR A 21 -8.17 3.43 -5.74
N GLU A 22 -6.99 3.58 -6.31
CA GLU A 22 -6.67 4.49 -7.41
C GLU A 22 -5.99 3.69 -8.51
N GLU A 23 -6.11 4.16 -9.75
CA GLU A 23 -5.48 3.53 -10.91
C GLU A 23 -4.57 4.52 -11.63
N PHE A 24 -3.44 4.02 -12.13
CA PHE A 24 -2.48 4.78 -12.92
C PHE A 24 -2.11 4.04 -14.20
N ALA A 25 -1.54 4.76 -15.17
CA ALA A 25 -1.13 4.22 -16.47
C ALA A 25 -2.24 3.43 -17.17
N ASP A 26 -3.42 4.06 -17.33
CA ASP A 26 -4.61 3.49 -17.98
C ASP A 26 -5.05 2.14 -17.37
N GLY A 27 -5.13 2.09 -16.04
CA GLY A 27 -5.59 0.90 -15.30
C GLY A 27 -4.53 -0.19 -15.09
N LYS A 28 -3.29 0.02 -15.58
CA LYS A 28 -2.21 -0.98 -15.46
C LYS A 28 -1.64 -1.06 -14.05
N ILE A 29 -1.65 0.06 -13.31
CA ILE A 29 -1.16 0.13 -11.93
C ILE A 29 -2.36 0.25 -11.01
N LYS A 30 -2.48 -0.69 -10.06
CA LYS A 30 -3.48 -0.64 -8.99
C LYS A 30 -2.80 -0.11 -7.73
N PHE A 31 -3.27 1.03 -7.24
CA PHE A 31 -2.79 1.69 -6.03
C PHE A 31 -3.87 1.63 -4.95
N VAL A 32 -3.50 1.27 -3.72
CA VAL A 32 -4.43 1.19 -2.60
C VAL A 32 -3.94 2.02 -1.43
N LEU A 33 -4.90 2.62 -0.73
CA LEU A 33 -4.70 3.38 0.48
C LEU A 33 -5.59 2.74 1.56
N ILE A 34 -4.98 2.34 2.66
CA ILE A 34 -5.66 1.66 3.77
C ILE A 34 -5.28 2.41 5.04
N SER A 35 -6.25 2.87 5.82
CA SER A 35 -5.98 3.45 7.14
C SER A 35 -6.79 2.78 8.23
N GLY A 36 -6.25 2.78 9.44
CA GLY A 36 -6.90 2.23 10.63
C GLY A 36 -5.91 1.79 11.70
N THR A 37 -6.29 0.76 12.45
CA THR A 37 -5.44 0.17 13.51
C THR A 37 -4.52 -0.90 12.92
N TYR A 38 -3.24 -0.55 12.77
CA TYR A 38 -2.22 -1.41 12.19
C TYR A 38 -1.66 -2.44 13.17
N LYS A 39 -1.41 -3.66 12.70
CA LYS A 39 -0.72 -4.73 13.43
C LYS A 39 0.79 -4.54 13.30
N LYS A 40 1.38 -3.69 14.14
CA LYS A 40 2.83 -3.48 14.14
C LYS A 40 3.53 -4.69 14.74
N LYS A 41 4.11 -5.53 13.89
CA LYS A 41 4.90 -6.69 14.30
C LYS A 41 6.34 -6.29 14.64
N PRO A 42 6.99 -6.94 15.63
CA PRO A 42 8.41 -6.73 15.90
C PRO A 42 9.31 -7.29 14.78
N PHE A 43 8.85 -8.30 14.04
CA PHE A 43 9.50 -8.86 12.86
C PHE A 43 8.44 -9.52 11.93
N PRO A 44 8.72 -9.70 10.62
CA PRO A 44 7.68 -10.07 9.63
C PRO A 44 6.88 -11.34 9.95
N MET A 45 7.54 -12.36 10.49
CA MET A 45 6.92 -13.66 10.81
C MET A 45 6.38 -13.75 12.24
N SER A 46 6.42 -12.67 13.02
CA SER A 46 5.91 -12.68 14.38
C SER A 46 4.40 -12.94 14.40
N GLN A 47 3.96 -13.74 15.36
CA GLN A 47 2.53 -13.91 15.69
C GLN A 47 2.04 -12.76 16.58
N ASP A 48 2.95 -12.18 17.37
CA ASP A 48 2.67 -11.04 18.23
C ASP A 48 2.64 -9.74 17.42
N PHE A 49 1.81 -8.79 17.86
CA PHE A 49 1.74 -7.45 17.30
C PHE A 49 1.28 -6.45 18.35
N THR A 50 1.64 -5.19 18.14
CA THR A 50 1.07 -4.06 18.88
C THR A 50 0.02 -3.39 18.00
N GLU A 51 -1.19 -3.22 18.51
CA GLU A 51 -2.23 -2.42 17.86
C GLU A 51 -1.78 -0.96 17.81
N THR A 52 -1.71 -0.41 16.60
CA THR A 52 -1.21 0.95 16.38
C THR A 52 -2.28 1.74 15.63
N PRO A 53 -3.13 2.51 16.33
CA PRO A 53 -4.16 3.33 15.69
C PRO A 53 -3.54 4.47 14.87
N ASP A 54 -4.36 5.10 14.02
CA ASP A 54 -3.97 6.23 13.17
C ASP A 54 -2.77 5.93 12.27
N TYR A 55 -2.69 4.70 11.76
CA TYR A 55 -1.69 4.29 10.77
C TYR A 55 -2.31 4.18 9.37
N MET A 56 -1.47 4.34 8.36
CA MET A 56 -1.83 4.17 6.97
C MET A 56 -0.81 3.30 6.24
N THR A 57 -1.30 2.43 5.37
CA THR A 57 -0.54 1.72 4.34
C THR A 57 -0.94 2.27 2.97
N VAL A 58 0.06 2.64 2.19
CA VAL A 58 -0.09 2.90 0.75
C VAL A 58 0.67 1.81 0.00
N ALA A 59 0.05 1.21 -1.02
CA ALA A 59 0.68 0.13 -1.76
C ALA A 59 0.25 0.09 -3.23
N ALA A 60 1.23 -0.08 -4.13
CA ALA A 60 1.01 -0.15 -5.56
C ALA A 60 1.51 -1.47 -6.14
N ILE A 61 0.77 -2.01 -7.11
CA ILE A 61 1.17 -3.15 -7.94
C ILE A 61 1.51 -2.60 -9.32
N VAL A 62 2.79 -2.63 -9.68
CA VAL A 62 3.32 -2.03 -10.91
C VAL A 62 3.83 -3.11 -11.85
N PRO A 63 3.31 -3.22 -13.08
CA PRO A 63 3.70 -4.29 -14.01
C PRO A 63 5.11 -4.08 -14.59
N SER A 64 5.83 -5.17 -14.80
CA SER A 64 7.08 -5.22 -15.56
C SER A 64 7.18 -6.50 -16.39
N SER A 65 8.15 -6.58 -17.30
CA SER A 65 8.40 -7.77 -18.13
C SER A 65 8.76 -9.03 -17.34
N ASN A 66 9.36 -8.88 -16.15
CA ASN A 66 9.78 -9.99 -15.29
C ASN A 66 8.77 -10.29 -14.17
N GLY A 67 7.58 -9.70 -14.22
CA GLY A 67 6.56 -9.79 -13.17
C GLY A 67 6.31 -8.46 -12.45
N PRO A 68 5.29 -8.38 -11.58
CA PRO A 68 4.93 -7.14 -10.93
C PRO A 68 5.93 -6.75 -9.82
N TYR A 69 6.26 -5.46 -9.75
CA TYR A 69 6.88 -4.84 -8.59
C TYR A 69 5.80 -4.38 -7.61
N PHE A 70 6.12 -4.47 -6.31
CA PHE A 70 5.26 -4.00 -5.23
C PHE A 70 5.95 -2.87 -4.49
N PHE A 71 5.40 -1.66 -4.59
CA PHE A 71 5.86 -0.52 -3.81
C PHE A 71 4.91 -0.33 -2.64
N LYS A 72 5.44 -0.30 -1.42
CA LYS A 72 4.62 -0.19 -0.20
C LYS A 72 5.30 0.72 0.81
N ALA A 73 4.53 1.59 1.43
CA ALA A 73 4.94 2.36 2.60
C ALA A 73 3.87 2.24 3.70
N VAL A 74 4.31 2.19 4.95
CA VAL A 74 3.45 2.09 6.13
C VAL A 74 3.99 3.00 7.22
N GLY A 75 3.11 3.72 7.91
CA GLY A 75 3.51 4.61 8.99
C GLY A 75 2.34 5.37 9.59
N PRO A 76 2.60 6.33 10.50
CA PRO A 76 1.59 7.24 11.00
C PRO A 76 0.84 7.90 9.84
N LYS A 77 -0.49 7.89 9.91
CA LYS A 77 -1.37 8.36 8.84
C LYS A 77 -1.00 9.76 8.36
N LYS A 78 -0.80 10.69 9.31
CA LYS A 78 -0.41 12.07 9.00
C LYS A 78 0.89 12.16 8.19
N THR A 79 1.88 11.32 8.49
CA THR A 79 3.15 11.29 7.75
C THR A 79 2.94 10.78 6.33
N ILE A 80 2.20 9.69 6.18
CA ILE A 80 1.90 9.11 4.86
C ILE A 80 1.05 10.06 4.01
N GLU A 81 0.05 10.72 4.59
CA GLU A 81 -0.79 11.71 3.90
C GLU A 81 0.02 12.91 3.40
N ASN A 82 1.00 13.40 4.17
CA ASN A 82 1.87 14.49 3.75
C ASN A 82 2.72 14.11 2.51
N ASP A 83 3.19 12.87 2.42
CA ASP A 83 4.01 12.39 1.29
C ASP A 83 3.21 11.76 0.15
N LEU A 84 1.90 11.58 0.33
CA LEU A 84 1.02 10.95 -0.65
C LEU A 84 1.08 11.60 -2.05
N PRO A 85 1.16 12.95 -2.19
CA PRO A 85 1.35 13.57 -3.50
C PRO A 85 2.63 13.11 -4.22
N ASN A 86 3.73 12.93 -3.48
CA ASN A 86 5.00 12.47 -4.03
C ASN A 86 4.92 11.01 -4.48
N PHE A 87 4.25 10.16 -3.71
CA PHE A 87 4.04 8.76 -4.08
C PHE A 87 3.18 8.65 -5.36
N ARG A 88 2.10 9.44 -5.46
CA ARG A 88 1.28 9.49 -6.68
C ARG A 88 2.08 9.99 -7.88
N ALA A 89 2.89 11.03 -7.71
CA ALA A 89 3.78 11.53 -8.76
C ALA A 89 4.79 10.46 -9.23
N PHE A 90 5.34 9.69 -8.29
CA PHE A 90 6.19 8.53 -8.61
C PHE A 90 5.44 7.49 -9.46
N LEU A 91 4.22 7.09 -9.09
CA LEU A 91 3.43 6.13 -9.87
C LEU A 91 3.05 6.68 -11.25
N ALA A 92 2.69 7.96 -11.33
CA ALA A 92 2.38 8.65 -12.58
C ALA A 92 3.61 8.77 -13.51
N SER A 93 4.83 8.67 -12.97
CA SER A 93 6.07 8.70 -13.76
C SER A 93 6.38 7.38 -14.47
N TYR A 94 5.56 6.34 -14.25
CA TYR A 94 5.74 5.04 -14.89
C TYR A 94 5.76 5.15 -16.42
N LYS A 95 6.85 4.65 -17.01
CA LYS A 95 6.99 4.49 -18.46
C LYS A 95 7.45 3.07 -18.72
N LYS A 96 6.73 2.38 -19.61
CA LYS A 96 7.23 1.14 -20.19
C LYS A 96 8.37 1.51 -21.14
N ILE A 97 9.58 1.03 -20.85
CA ILE A 97 10.70 1.12 -21.78
C ILE A 97 10.50 -0.04 -22.76
N GLU A 98 10.46 0.28 -24.04
CA GLU A 98 10.35 -0.69 -25.14
C GLU A 98 11.70 -1.34 -25.44
#